data_AF-A0A924ZG68-F1
#
_entry.id   AF-A0A924ZG68-F1
#
_cell.length_a   1.000
_cell.length_b   1.000
_cell.length_c   1.000
_cell.angle_alpha   90.00
_cell.angle_beta   90.00
_cell.angle_gamma   90.00
#
_symmetry.space_group_name_H-M   'P 1'
#
loop_
_entity.id
_entity.type
_entity.pdbx_description
1 polymer ?
#
loop_
_entity_poly.entity_id
_entity_poly.type
_entity_poly.pdbx_seq_one_letter_code
_entity_poly.pdbx_strand_id
1 'polypeptide(L)'
;MTQNKTTLKVIILSVTAGFLFSCSPKAAGVRGQVKTGQTNLDPSISAQSNQIAAQQGNLYEIRSVTLPKAATSGGWDIDVVLSTPNNDSISLTTHHDSANLSTEGTFPGQARDLIVKAQSRCSSDNCEKYILLVTVLKNNAADFQTGAISFKSDCNFFSISIGRTVANLFTSLDQFNSKYNPTPANNAKDGESCQ
;
A
#
# COMPACT_ATOMS: atom_id res chain seq x y z
N MET A 1 -37.24 14.92 -53.83
CA MET A 1 -38.26 13.97 -54.30
C MET A 1 -38.46 12.89 -53.26
N THR A 2 -39.72 12.50 -53.15
CA THR A 2 -40.40 11.77 -52.08
C THR A 2 -40.18 10.25 -52.16
N GLN A 3 -40.60 9.57 -51.07
CA GLN A 3 -40.98 8.16 -50.88
C GLN A 3 -39.93 7.24 -50.24
N ASN A 4 -40.11 6.78 -49.00
CA ASN A 4 -41.11 5.88 -48.36
C ASN A 4 -40.77 4.38 -48.46
N LYS A 5 -40.60 3.81 -47.27
CA LYS A 5 -41.01 2.47 -46.79
C LYS A 5 -40.43 1.23 -47.47
N THR A 6 -39.72 0.42 -46.67
CA THR A 6 -40.34 -0.81 -46.14
C THR A 6 -39.65 -1.25 -44.84
N THR A 7 -40.44 -1.32 -43.77
CA THR A 7 -40.08 -1.96 -42.51
C THR A 7 -40.23 -3.46 -42.69
N LEU A 8 -39.14 -4.23 -42.64
CA LEU A 8 -39.22 -5.68 -42.52
C LEU A 8 -39.00 -6.05 -41.05
N LYS A 9 -40.11 -6.32 -40.35
CA LYS A 9 -40.08 -7.01 -39.05
C LYS A 9 -39.90 -8.49 -39.32
N VAL A 10 -38.78 -9.05 -38.89
CA VAL A 10 -38.63 -10.49 -38.72
C VAL A 10 -38.35 -10.74 -37.24
N ILE A 11 -39.39 -11.18 -36.55
CA ILE A 11 -39.31 -11.81 -35.23
C ILE A 11 -39.05 -13.29 -35.51
N ILE A 12 -37.85 -13.77 -35.19
CA ILE A 12 -37.62 -15.22 -35.05
C ILE A 12 -37.42 -15.48 -33.56
N LEU A 13 -38.50 -15.99 -32.98
CA LEU A 13 -38.54 -16.58 -31.65
C LEU A 13 -37.97 -18.00 -31.79
N SER A 14 -36.69 -18.20 -31.46
CA SER A 14 -36.13 -19.53 -31.26
C SER A 14 -35.79 -19.70 -29.79
N VAL A 15 -36.75 -20.27 -29.07
CA VAL A 15 -36.57 -20.84 -27.73
C VAL A 15 -35.81 -22.15 -27.91
N THR A 16 -34.50 -22.11 -27.70
CA THR A 16 -33.70 -23.30 -27.41
C THR A 16 -33.11 -23.15 -26.01
N ALA A 17 -33.77 -23.83 -25.08
CA ALA A 17 -33.26 -24.08 -23.75
C ALA A 17 -31.97 -24.92 -23.86
N GLY A 18 -30.82 -24.23 -23.79
CA GLY A 18 -29.53 -24.84 -23.53
C GLY A 18 -29.07 -24.39 -22.16
N PHE A 19 -28.86 -25.34 -21.25
CA PHE A 19 -28.29 -25.12 -19.93
C PHE A 19 -26.91 -24.49 -20.08
N LEU A 20 -26.85 -23.16 -20.03
CA LEU A 20 -25.63 -22.43 -19.78
C LEU A 20 -25.32 -22.57 -18.30
N PHE A 21 -24.50 -23.55 -17.92
CA PHE A 21 -23.56 -23.30 -16.83
C PHE A 21 -22.51 -22.29 -17.35
N SER A 22 -22.95 -21.06 -17.58
CA SER A 22 -22.04 -19.93 -17.60
C SER A 22 -21.67 -19.65 -16.15
N CYS A 23 -20.73 -20.43 -15.62
CA CYS A 23 -19.80 -19.88 -14.66
C CYS A 23 -19.00 -18.83 -15.43
N SER A 24 -19.57 -17.63 -15.58
CA SER A 24 -18.75 -16.46 -15.79
C SER A 24 -17.77 -16.47 -14.63
N PRO A 25 -16.44 -16.56 -14.84
CA PRO A 25 -15.53 -16.32 -13.75
C PRO A 25 -15.88 -14.92 -13.26
N LYS A 26 -16.46 -14.85 -12.06
CA LYS A 26 -16.56 -13.62 -11.29
C LYS A 26 -15.16 -13.04 -11.36
N ALA A 27 -15.01 -11.83 -11.91
CA ALA A 27 -13.70 -11.18 -11.99
C ALA A 27 -13.11 -11.24 -10.57
N ALA A 28 -12.17 -12.17 -10.36
CA ALA A 28 -11.43 -12.34 -9.12
C ALA A 28 -10.37 -11.24 -9.14
N GLY A 29 -10.86 -10.03 -8.98
CA GLY A 29 -10.10 -8.80 -8.97
C GLY A 29 -10.75 -7.90 -7.95
N VAL A 30 -10.87 -8.39 -6.72
CA VAL A 30 -11.12 -7.50 -5.58
C VAL A 30 -9.88 -6.60 -5.53
N ARG A 31 -9.99 -5.38 -6.06
CA ARG A 31 -8.99 -4.34 -5.77
C ARG A 31 -8.86 -4.31 -4.25
N GLY A 32 -7.66 -4.57 -3.74
CA GLY A 32 -7.42 -4.48 -2.31
C GLY A 32 -7.90 -3.12 -1.82
N GLN A 33 -8.67 -3.09 -0.74
CA GLN A 33 -9.15 -1.82 -0.20
C GLN A 33 -7.95 -0.97 0.19
N VAL A 34 -8.00 0.33 -0.10
CA VAL A 34 -6.90 1.26 0.11
C VAL A 34 -7.14 2.01 1.41
N LYS A 35 -6.13 2.05 2.29
CA LYS A 35 -6.18 2.87 3.50
C LYS A 35 -5.47 4.18 3.24
N THR A 36 -6.19 5.28 3.33
CA THR A 36 -5.65 6.65 3.19
C THR A 36 -5.63 7.39 4.52
N GLY A 37 -6.45 6.97 5.49
CA GLY A 37 -6.42 7.51 6.84
C GLY A 37 -5.16 7.10 7.59
N GLN A 38 -4.50 8.07 8.19
CA GLN A 38 -3.20 7.93 8.84
C GLN A 38 -3.27 8.37 10.30
N THR A 39 -2.78 7.53 11.20
CA THR A 39 -2.54 7.89 12.62
C THR A 39 -1.04 8.06 12.85
N ASN A 40 -0.61 9.26 13.23
CA ASN A 40 0.79 9.51 13.51
C ASN A 40 1.18 8.97 14.89
N LEU A 41 2.17 8.07 14.92
CA LEU A 41 2.68 7.41 16.12
C LEU A 41 3.47 8.36 17.04
N ASP A 42 4.06 9.41 16.47
CA ASP A 42 4.81 10.42 17.21
C ASP A 42 4.76 11.77 16.45
N PRO A 43 3.70 12.57 16.70
CA PRO A 43 3.48 13.80 15.93
C PRO A 43 4.58 14.85 16.09
N SER A 44 5.22 14.93 17.27
CA SER A 44 6.26 15.94 17.52
C SER A 44 7.55 15.60 16.75
N ILE A 45 8.00 14.34 16.83
CA ILE A 45 9.17 13.87 16.06
C ILE A 45 8.89 13.97 14.56
N SER A 46 7.71 13.53 14.12
CA SER A 46 7.37 13.53 12.70
C SER A 46 7.28 14.93 12.12
N ALA A 47 6.66 15.89 12.83
CA ALA A 47 6.54 17.25 12.34
C ALA A 47 7.92 17.90 12.13
N GLN A 48 8.81 17.77 13.12
CA GLN A 48 10.17 18.31 13.01
C GLN A 48 10.99 17.58 11.92
N SER A 49 10.86 16.26 11.84
CA SER A 49 11.54 15.45 10.83
C SER A 49 11.10 15.80 9.41
N ASN A 50 9.80 15.98 9.19
CA ASN A 50 9.25 16.30 7.88
C ASN A 50 9.68 17.70 7.43
N GLN A 51 9.72 18.68 8.34
CA GLN A 51 10.23 20.01 8.02
C GLN A 51 11.69 19.98 7.56
N ILE A 52 12.56 19.29 8.31
CA ILE A 52 13.98 19.17 7.95
C ILE A 52 14.15 18.41 6.63
N ALA A 53 13.40 17.31 6.46
CA ALA A 53 13.50 16.48 5.27
C ALA A 53 13.01 17.21 4.00
N ALA A 54 11.94 18.01 4.12
CA ALA A 54 11.46 18.86 3.05
C ALA A 54 12.52 19.87 2.61
N GLN A 55 13.19 20.53 3.56
CA GLN A 55 14.28 21.48 3.28
C GLN A 55 15.49 20.82 2.60
N GLN A 56 15.74 19.54 2.91
CA GLN A 56 16.86 18.77 2.36
C GLN A 56 16.53 18.05 1.04
N GLY A 57 15.28 18.11 0.59
CA GLY A 57 14.81 17.44 -0.62
C GLY A 57 14.79 15.91 -0.51
N ASN A 58 14.62 15.35 0.69
CA ASN A 58 14.65 13.90 0.96
C ASN A 58 13.38 13.39 1.68
N LEU A 59 12.31 14.20 1.72
CA LEU A 59 11.02 13.83 2.30
C LEU A 59 10.27 12.81 1.42
N TYR A 60 10.16 11.59 1.92
CA TYR A 60 9.29 10.54 1.37
C TYR A 60 8.21 10.19 2.39
N GLU A 61 6.94 10.33 2.02
CA GLU A 61 5.83 10.08 2.95
C GLU A 61 4.94 8.95 2.45
N ILE A 62 4.49 8.09 3.35
CA ILE A 62 3.54 7.04 3.04
C ILE A 62 2.15 7.67 2.95
N ARG A 63 1.51 7.59 1.78
CA ARG A 63 0.18 8.15 1.52
C ARG A 63 -0.93 7.13 1.68
N SER A 64 -0.65 5.89 1.30
CA SER A 64 -1.63 4.82 1.43
C SER A 64 -0.97 3.46 1.55
N VAL A 65 -1.70 2.55 2.19
CA VAL A 65 -1.36 1.13 2.30
C VAL A 65 -2.62 0.33 1.98
N THR A 66 -2.54 -0.67 1.11
CA THR A 66 -3.70 -1.54 0.86
C THR A 66 -3.87 -2.57 1.95
N LEU A 67 -5.08 -3.10 2.09
CA LEU A 67 -5.26 -4.39 2.73
C LEU A 67 -4.50 -5.48 1.97
N PRO A 68 -4.04 -6.54 2.67
CA PRO A 68 -3.47 -7.72 2.02
C PRO A 68 -4.45 -8.30 1.00
N LYS A 69 -4.00 -8.41 -0.26
CA LYS A 69 -4.74 -9.07 -1.33
C LYS A 69 -4.08 -10.41 -1.66
N ALA A 70 -4.86 -11.43 -1.92
CA ALA A 70 -4.30 -12.72 -2.32
C ALA A 70 -3.52 -12.57 -3.64
N ALA A 71 -2.27 -13.01 -3.63
CA ALA A 71 -1.41 -12.97 -4.81
C ALA A 71 -1.64 -14.20 -5.69
N THR A 72 -1.51 -14.06 -7.02
CA THR A 72 -1.67 -15.17 -7.97
C THR A 72 -0.65 -16.29 -7.74
N SER A 73 0.54 -15.95 -7.25
CA SER A 73 1.61 -16.89 -6.89
C SER A 73 1.42 -17.57 -5.53
N GLY A 74 0.33 -17.27 -4.81
CA GLY A 74 0.13 -17.64 -3.41
C GLY A 74 0.67 -16.56 -2.47
N GLY A 75 0.17 -16.52 -1.23
CA GLY A 75 0.51 -15.47 -0.28
C GLY A 75 -0.27 -14.17 -0.50
N TRP A 76 0.35 -13.06 -0.11
CA TRP A 76 -0.27 -11.73 -0.02
C TRP A 76 0.57 -10.66 -0.70
N ASP A 77 -0.08 -9.84 -1.51
CA ASP A 77 0.48 -8.59 -2.01
C ASP A 77 -0.07 -7.42 -1.19
N ILE A 78 0.79 -6.43 -0.92
CA ILE A 78 0.42 -5.16 -0.31
C ILE A 78 0.97 -4.05 -1.20
N ASP A 79 0.10 -3.16 -1.66
CA ASP A 79 0.50 -1.97 -2.39
C ASP A 79 0.62 -0.78 -1.44
N VAL A 80 1.64 0.04 -1.65
CA VAL A 80 1.93 1.23 -0.87
C VAL A 80 2.21 2.37 -1.84
N VAL A 81 1.62 3.54 -1.58
CA VAL A 81 1.94 4.76 -2.33
C VAL A 81 2.79 5.66 -1.45
N LEU A 82 3.93 6.08 -1.98
CA LEU A 82 4.78 7.10 -1.39
C LEU A 82 4.62 8.41 -2.16
N SER A 83 4.52 9.54 -1.47
CA SER A 83 4.84 10.83 -2.10
C SER A 83 6.33 11.11 -1.98
N THR A 84 6.90 11.68 -3.03
CA THR A 84 8.30 12.05 -3.15
C THR A 84 8.52 13.53 -2.76
N PRO A 85 9.77 14.00 -2.66
CA PRO A 85 10.07 15.39 -2.34
C PRO A 85 9.46 16.43 -3.30
N ASN A 86 9.20 16.03 -4.56
CA ASN A 86 8.59 16.88 -5.58
C ASN A 86 7.07 16.75 -5.66
N ASN A 87 6.45 16.06 -4.69
CA ASN A 87 5.02 15.71 -4.67
C ASN A 87 4.55 14.73 -5.77
N ASP A 88 5.48 14.08 -6.48
CA ASP A 88 5.13 12.94 -7.34
C ASP A 88 4.83 11.69 -6.49
N SER A 89 4.09 10.74 -7.05
CA SER A 89 3.74 9.47 -6.39
C SER A 89 4.55 8.29 -6.94
N ILE A 90 5.09 7.47 -6.05
CA ILE A 90 5.72 6.18 -6.37
C ILE A 90 4.87 5.07 -5.75
N SER A 91 4.57 4.04 -6.54
CA SER A 91 3.89 2.84 -6.04
C SER A 91 4.91 1.74 -5.76
N LEU A 92 4.77 1.10 -4.61
CA LEU A 92 5.53 -0.08 -4.21
C LEU A 92 4.55 -1.23 -4.03
N THR A 93 4.90 -2.41 -4.51
CA THR A 93 4.17 -3.65 -4.19
C THR A 93 5.13 -4.58 -3.46
N THR A 94 4.72 -5.07 -2.30
CA THR A 94 5.49 -6.04 -1.52
C THR A 94 4.72 -7.37 -1.48
N HIS A 95 5.44 -8.45 -1.77
CA HIS A 95 4.90 -9.81 -1.80
C HIS A 95 5.32 -10.58 -0.54
N HIS A 96 4.41 -11.33 0.07
CA HIS A 96 4.67 -12.10 1.30
C HIS A 96 3.96 -13.43 1.23
N ASP A 97 4.71 -14.53 1.26
CA ASP A 97 4.16 -15.88 1.27
C ASP A 97 4.46 -16.59 2.62
N SER A 98 3.92 -17.79 2.80
CA SER A 98 4.10 -18.56 4.03
C SER A 98 5.55 -19.01 4.28
N ALA A 99 6.41 -19.01 3.26
CA ALA A 99 7.82 -19.36 3.37
C ALA A 99 8.69 -18.12 3.63
N ASN A 100 8.27 -16.96 3.14
CA ASN A 100 8.96 -15.69 3.31
C ASN A 100 7.98 -14.54 3.62
N LEU A 101 7.90 -14.22 4.91
CA LEU A 101 7.09 -13.12 5.40
C LEU A 101 7.76 -11.75 5.28
N SER A 102 9.04 -11.66 4.89
CA SER A 102 9.80 -10.40 4.82
C SER A 102 10.26 -10.10 3.39
N THR A 103 10.07 -8.85 2.97
CA THR A 103 10.43 -8.42 1.61
C THR A 103 11.19 -7.10 1.67
N GLU A 104 12.25 -7.00 0.87
CA GLU A 104 13.06 -5.80 0.76
C GLU A 104 13.31 -5.42 -0.70
N GLY A 105 13.54 -4.14 -0.93
CA GLY A 105 13.83 -3.57 -2.23
C GLY A 105 14.60 -2.28 -2.11
N THR A 106 15.32 -1.93 -3.17
CA THR A 106 16.05 -0.66 -3.28
C THR A 106 15.74 -0.04 -4.64
N PHE A 107 15.47 1.26 -4.66
CA PHE A 107 15.21 2.01 -5.87
C PHE A 107 15.90 3.39 -5.81
N PRO A 108 16.26 3.96 -6.97
CA PRO A 108 16.84 5.30 -7.02
C PRO A 108 15.84 6.33 -6.48
N GLY A 109 16.36 7.32 -5.75
CA GLY A 109 15.59 8.49 -5.33
C GLY A 109 15.41 9.50 -6.47
N GLN A 110 14.65 10.56 -6.20
CA GLN A 110 14.40 11.64 -7.17
C GLN A 110 15.65 12.48 -7.45
N ALA A 111 16.52 12.65 -6.45
CA ALA A 111 17.81 13.27 -6.60
C ALA A 111 18.92 12.22 -6.79
N ARG A 112 19.97 12.58 -7.54
CA ARG A 112 21.05 11.66 -7.95
C ARG A 112 21.83 11.04 -6.78
N ASP A 113 21.85 11.70 -5.63
CA ASP A 113 22.54 11.28 -4.42
C ASP A 113 21.63 10.53 -3.43
N LEU A 114 20.36 10.30 -3.81
CA LEU A 114 19.37 9.62 -2.99
C LEU A 114 19.17 8.18 -3.44
N ILE A 115 19.17 7.27 -2.47
CA ILE A 115 18.77 5.87 -2.62
C ILE A 115 17.67 5.60 -1.62
N VAL A 116 16.59 4.96 -2.05
CA VAL A 116 15.48 4.60 -1.17
C VAL A 116 15.47 3.09 -0.98
N LYS A 117 15.53 2.65 0.27
CA LYS A 117 15.42 1.25 0.67
C LYS A 117 14.07 1.03 1.33
N ALA A 118 13.31 0.03 0.88
CA ALA A 118 12.07 -0.37 1.52
C ALA A 118 12.25 -1.77 2.10
N GLN A 119 11.86 -1.96 3.36
CA GLN A 119 11.78 -3.25 4.01
C GLN A 119 10.37 -3.42 4.55
N SER A 120 9.81 -4.61 4.44
CA SER A 120 8.44 -4.88 4.86
C SER A 120 8.29 -6.29 5.43
N ARG A 121 7.27 -6.49 6.27
CA ARG A 121 6.96 -7.80 6.85
C ARG A 121 5.48 -7.97 7.17
N CYS A 122 4.96 -9.17 6.89
CA CYS A 122 3.70 -9.68 7.44
C CYS A 122 3.95 -10.45 8.75
N SER A 123 3.16 -10.23 9.81
CA SER A 123 3.39 -10.88 11.11
C SER A 123 2.75 -12.27 11.27
N SER A 124 2.21 -12.86 10.21
CA SER A 124 1.52 -14.15 10.20
C SER A 124 1.26 -14.60 8.77
N ASP A 125 0.92 -15.87 8.56
CA ASP A 125 0.53 -16.44 7.26
C ASP A 125 -0.69 -15.77 6.62
N ASN A 126 -1.55 -15.11 7.42
CA ASN A 126 -2.72 -14.35 6.93
C ASN A 126 -2.46 -12.84 6.79
N CYS A 127 -1.22 -12.40 7.00
CA CYS A 127 -0.81 -11.00 7.04
C CYS A 127 -1.72 -10.09 7.89
N GLU A 128 -2.07 -10.52 9.10
CA GLU A 128 -2.94 -9.73 10.00
C GLU A 128 -2.34 -8.37 10.37
N LYS A 129 -1.01 -8.30 10.45
CA LYS A 129 -0.26 -7.04 10.58
C LYS A 129 0.79 -6.96 9.49
N TYR A 130 0.83 -5.81 8.84
CA TYR A 130 1.84 -5.40 7.88
C TYR A 130 2.70 -4.29 8.48
N ILE A 131 4.01 -4.40 8.32
CA ILE A 131 4.99 -3.41 8.77
C ILE A 131 5.82 -3.00 7.56
N LEU A 132 6.02 -1.71 7.36
CA LEU A 132 6.90 -1.15 6.34
C LEU A 132 7.86 -0.17 7.00
N LEU A 133 9.11 -0.19 6.58
CA LEU A 133 10.11 0.82 6.88
C LEU A 133 10.79 1.23 5.57
N VAL A 134 10.65 2.50 5.22
CA VAL A 134 11.31 3.13 4.08
C VAL A 134 12.44 3.99 4.63
N THR A 135 13.66 3.73 4.18
CA THR A 135 14.87 4.46 4.54
C THR A 135 15.41 5.19 3.33
N VAL A 136 15.57 6.51 3.45
CA VAL A 136 16.21 7.36 2.48
C VAL A 136 17.68 7.50 2.87
N LEU A 137 18.55 7.05 1.98
CA LEU A 137 19.99 7.23 2.08
C LEU A 137 20.39 8.45 1.25
N LYS A 138 21.17 9.35 1.83
CA LYS A 138 21.83 10.46 1.14
C LYS A 138 23.33 10.29 1.27
N ASN A 139 24.05 10.26 0.15
CA ASN A 139 25.49 9.96 0.14
C ASN A 139 25.82 8.65 0.88
N ASN A 140 25.04 7.58 0.63
CA ASN A 140 25.14 6.27 1.29
C ASN A 140 24.94 6.23 2.81
N ALA A 141 24.53 7.33 3.44
CA ALA A 141 24.18 7.36 4.87
C ALA A 141 22.67 7.51 5.05
N ALA A 142 22.10 6.78 6.01
CA ALA A 142 20.69 6.93 6.35
C ALA A 142 20.44 8.35 6.89
N ASP A 143 19.50 9.05 6.27
CA ASP A 143 19.26 10.47 6.53
C ASP A 143 17.83 10.72 7.02
N PHE A 144 16.88 9.98 6.44
CA PHE A 144 15.46 10.06 6.78
C PHE A 144 14.79 8.69 6.68
N GLN A 145 13.78 8.44 7.50
CA GLN A 145 12.94 7.25 7.47
C GLN A 145 11.46 7.62 7.57
N THR A 146 10.64 6.86 6.86
CA THR A 146 9.19 6.79 7.13
C THR A 146 8.80 5.34 7.37
N GLY A 147 8.02 5.10 8.41
CA GLY A 147 7.53 3.77 8.77
C GLY A 147 6.01 3.72 8.74
N ALA A 148 5.45 2.55 8.46
CA ALA A 148 4.03 2.29 8.62
C ALA A 148 3.76 0.94 9.29
N ILE A 149 2.69 0.89 10.07
CA ILE A 149 2.11 -0.33 10.62
C ILE A 149 0.63 -0.32 10.24
N SER A 150 0.16 -1.39 9.62
CA SER A 150 -1.22 -1.53 9.15
C SER A 150 -1.78 -2.87 9.61
N PHE A 151 -3.00 -2.87 10.14
CA PHE A 151 -3.70 -4.09 10.55
C PHE A 151 -4.82 -4.43 9.61
N LYS A 152 -4.98 -5.69 9.22
CA LYS A 152 -6.06 -6.09 8.32
C LYS A 152 -7.45 -5.70 8.84
N SER A 153 -7.65 -5.67 10.16
CA SER A 153 -8.90 -5.26 10.83
C SER A 153 -9.11 -3.75 11.00
N ASP A 154 -8.22 -2.90 10.48
CA ASP A 154 -8.31 -1.44 10.60
C ASP A 154 -8.47 -0.74 9.24
N CYS A 155 -9.21 0.37 9.20
CA CYS A 155 -9.31 1.24 8.02
C CYS A 155 -8.24 2.33 7.92
N ASN A 156 -7.46 2.52 8.97
CA ASN A 156 -6.32 3.42 8.98
C ASN A 156 -5.01 2.64 9.02
N PHE A 157 -3.91 3.30 8.69
CA PHE A 157 -2.58 2.83 9.03
C PHE A 157 -1.92 3.78 10.03
N PHE A 158 -1.03 3.24 10.85
CA PHE A 158 -0.17 4.01 11.72
C PHE A 158 1.10 4.36 10.97
N SER A 159 1.65 5.54 11.19
CA SER A 159 2.92 5.92 10.55
C SER A 159 3.77 6.81 11.44
N ILE A 160 5.03 6.92 11.06
CA ILE A 160 5.98 7.85 11.66
C ILE A 160 7.00 8.30 10.63
N SER A 161 7.53 9.50 10.81
CA SER A 161 8.67 10.00 10.06
C SER A 161 9.78 10.41 11.01
N ILE A 162 11.02 10.02 10.71
CA ILE A 162 12.19 10.30 11.54
C ILE A 162 13.35 10.77 10.67
N GLY A 163 13.84 11.98 10.93
CA GLY A 163 15.09 12.49 10.40
C GLY A 163 16.25 12.16 11.35
N ARG A 164 17.42 11.83 10.80
CA ARG A 164 18.64 11.49 11.56
C ARG A 164 19.03 12.55 12.59
N THR A 165 18.75 13.81 12.32
CA THR A 165 19.07 14.94 13.20
C THR A 165 18.03 15.17 14.31
N VAL A 166 16.88 14.50 14.26
CA VAL A 166 15.78 14.65 15.23
C VAL A 166 15.79 13.49 16.23
N ALA A 167 15.95 12.26 15.74
CA ALA A 167 16.04 11.08 16.60
C ALA A 167 16.86 9.96 15.94
N ASN A 168 17.19 8.94 16.73
CA ASN A 168 17.85 7.75 16.23
C ASN A 168 16.95 7.02 15.22
N LEU A 169 17.51 6.78 14.03
CA LEU A 169 16.89 5.97 12.99
C LEU A 169 16.83 4.50 13.42
N PHE A 170 15.85 3.77 12.88
CA PHE A 170 15.73 2.34 13.09
C PHE A 170 16.73 1.57 12.23
N THR A 171 17.30 0.52 12.79
CA THR A 171 18.22 -0.40 12.09
C THR A 171 17.50 -1.59 11.48
N SER A 172 16.27 -1.89 11.92
CA SER A 172 15.47 -3.01 11.42
C SER A 172 13.97 -2.81 11.63
N LEU A 173 13.18 -3.64 10.94
CA LEU A 173 11.73 -3.76 11.19
C LEU A 173 11.42 -4.19 12.62
N ASP A 174 12.26 -5.04 13.23
CA ASP A 174 12.07 -5.52 14.60
C ASP A 174 12.24 -4.39 15.61
N GLN A 175 13.24 -3.53 15.42
CA GLN A 175 13.42 -2.36 16.27
C GLN A 175 12.26 -1.36 16.11
N PHE A 176 11.82 -1.11 14.87
CA PHE A 176 10.68 -0.25 14.61
C PHE A 176 9.41 -0.80 15.28
N ASN A 177 9.14 -2.09 15.08
CA ASN A 177 7.99 -2.77 15.67
C ASN A 177 8.04 -2.72 17.20
N SER A 178 9.18 -3.04 17.81
CA SER A 178 9.35 -3.04 19.27
C SER A 178 9.09 -1.66 19.89
N LYS A 179 9.52 -0.58 19.22
CA LYS A 179 9.36 0.78 19.75
C LYS A 179 7.90 1.27 19.72
N TYR A 180 7.17 1.02 18.64
CA TYR A 180 5.86 1.66 18.42
C TYR A 180 4.64 0.73 18.49
N ASN A 181 4.84 -0.60 18.51
CA ASN A 181 3.82 -1.67 18.48
C ASN A 181 2.37 -1.26 18.86
N PRO A 182 1.60 -0.63 17.95
CA PRO A 182 0.26 -0.17 18.28
C PRO A 182 -0.68 -1.38 18.37
N THR A 183 -1.83 -1.19 19.01
CA THR A 183 -2.91 -2.18 19.00
C THR A 183 -3.90 -1.87 17.88
N PRO A 184 -4.47 -2.88 17.21
CA PRO A 184 -5.51 -2.66 16.20
C PRO A 184 -6.75 -2.03 16.84
N ALA A 185 -7.35 -1.07 16.15
CA ALA A 185 -8.60 -0.43 16.57
C ALA A 185 -9.84 -1.31 16.30
N ASN A 186 -9.73 -2.28 15.39
CA ASN A 186 -10.78 -3.19 14.92
C ASN A 186 -12.00 -2.44 14.37
N ASN A 187 -11.75 -1.44 13.53
CA ASN A 187 -12.78 -0.60 12.95
C ASN A 187 -13.13 -0.93 11.49
N ALA A 188 -12.46 -1.91 10.88
CA ALA A 188 -12.90 -2.52 9.62
C ALA A 188 -13.73 -3.76 9.94
N LYS A 189 -14.97 -3.83 9.44
CA LYS A 189 -15.72 -5.09 9.41
C LYS A 189 -15.40 -5.84 8.12
N ASP A 190 -15.41 -7.17 8.18
CA ASP A 190 -15.25 -8.02 7.00
C ASP A 190 -16.25 -7.60 5.91
N GLY A 191 -15.74 -7.08 4.80
CA GLY A 191 -16.54 -6.63 3.65
C GLY A 191 -17.02 -5.18 3.69
N GLU A 192 -16.77 -4.40 4.76
CA GLU A 192 -16.97 -2.94 4.73
C GLU A 192 -15.77 -2.27 4.04
N SER A 193 -16.06 -1.31 3.15
CA SER A 193 -15.06 -0.52 2.45
C SER A 193 -14.42 0.47 3.42
N CYS A 194 -13.11 0.37 3.62
CA CYS A 194 -12.33 1.52 4.05
C CYS A 194 -12.42 2.56 2.91
N GLN A 195 -12.92 3.76 3.22
CA GLN A 195 -13.22 4.81 2.24
C GLN A 195 -11.95 5.44 1.68
#